data_AF-A0A537CAR7-F1
#
_entry.id   AF-A0A537CAR7-F1
#
_cell.length_a   1.000
_cell.length_b   1.000
_cell.length_c   1.000
_cell.angle_alpha   90.00
_cell.angle_beta   90.00
_cell.angle_gamma   90.00
#
_symmetry.space_group_name_H-M   'P 1'
#
loop_
_entity.id
_entity.type
_entity.pdbx_description
1 polymer ?
#
loop_
_entity_poly.entity_id
_entity_poly.type
_entity_poly.pdbx_seq_one_letter_code
_entity_poly.pdbx_strand_id
1 'polypeptide(L)'
;MARKFGPRQLKREPSPGFWPIHRKEYTWAPRTRPGPHAREKSLPLMIIVRESLGLANIAKEAVKIISEGKVKVDGVIRRDRRFPVGL
;
A
#
# COMPACT_ATOMS: atom_id res chain seq x y z
N MET A 1 8.76 -29.80 -5.46
CA MET A 1 7.43 -29.54 -4.85
C MET A 1 6.99 -28.12 -5.18
N ALA A 2 5.79 -27.94 -5.73
CA ALA A 2 5.21 -26.62 -5.97
C ALA A 2 4.67 -26.00 -4.67
N ARG A 3 4.76 -24.67 -4.54
CA ARG A 3 4.29 -23.94 -3.37
C ARG A 3 2.76 -23.89 -3.36
N LYS A 4 2.13 -24.43 -2.30
CA LYS A 4 0.66 -24.57 -2.19
C LYS A 4 -0.11 -23.25 -1.96
N PHE A 5 0.56 -22.19 -1.49
CA PHE A 5 -0.07 -20.90 -1.17
C PHE A 5 0.63 -19.73 -1.86
N GLY A 6 -0.16 -18.73 -2.26
CA GLY A 6 0.33 -17.49 -2.85
C GLY A 6 1.25 -16.69 -1.90
N PRO A 7 2.15 -15.85 -2.44
CA PRO A 7 3.13 -15.11 -1.64
C PRO A 7 2.44 -14.06 -0.75
N ARG A 8 2.64 -14.10 0.57
CA ARG A 8 2.01 -13.14 1.51
C ARG A 8 2.56 -11.71 1.39
N GLN A 9 3.83 -11.59 1.01
CA GLN A 9 4.57 -10.34 0.91
C GLN A 9 4.98 -10.08 -0.54
N LEU A 10 5.24 -8.81 -0.86
CA LEU A 10 5.67 -8.37 -2.17
C LEU A 10 7.08 -7.79 -2.07
N LYS A 11 8.03 -8.35 -2.84
CA LYS A 11 9.32 -7.70 -3.07
C LYS A 11 9.09 -6.36 -3.77
N ARG A 12 9.92 -5.37 -3.49
CA ARG A 12 9.75 -4.01 -4.02
C ARG A 12 10.08 -3.89 -5.50
N GLU A 13 10.98 -4.73 -6.00
CA GLU A 13 11.38 -4.77 -7.41
C GLU A 13 10.21 -5.07 -8.38
N PRO A 14 9.38 -6.12 -8.19
CA PRO A 14 8.20 -6.39 -9.03
C PRO A 14 6.98 -5.53 -8.66
N SER A 15 7.19 -4.33 -8.13
CA SER A 15 6.11 -3.37 -7.91
C SER A 15 5.67 -2.75 -9.24
N PRO A 16 4.38 -2.42 -9.41
CA PRO A 16 3.92 -1.72 -10.61
C PRO A 16 4.69 -0.41 -10.86
N GLY A 17 4.94 -0.08 -12.12
CA GLY A 17 5.77 1.07 -12.49
C GLY A 17 5.20 2.44 -12.11
N PHE A 18 3.87 2.54 -12.00
CA PHE A 18 3.19 3.77 -11.61
C PHE A 18 3.25 4.07 -10.10
N TRP A 19 3.76 3.13 -9.29
CA TRP A 19 3.91 3.41 -7.86
C TRP A 19 5.06 4.40 -7.65
N PRO A 20 4.83 5.51 -6.92
CA PRO A 20 5.86 6.52 -6.66
C PRO A 20 6.85 6.03 -5.60
N ILE A 21 7.55 4.93 -5.87
CA ILE A 21 8.49 4.30 -4.94
C ILE A 21 9.84 4.01 -5.60
N HIS A 22 10.93 4.30 -4.87
CA HIS A 22 12.26 3.86 -5.29
C HIS A 22 12.38 2.35 -5.15
N ARG A 23 12.53 1.61 -6.27
CA ARG A 23 12.54 0.14 -6.27
C ARG A 23 13.74 -0.50 -5.55
N LYS A 24 14.88 0.21 -5.47
CA LYS A 24 16.15 -0.30 -4.94
C LYS A 24 16.47 0.13 -3.51
N GLU A 25 15.67 1.01 -2.91
CA GLU A 25 15.94 1.54 -1.58
C GLU A 25 15.65 0.52 -0.47
N TYR A 26 14.62 -0.31 -0.65
CA TYR A 26 14.21 -1.32 0.31
C TYR A 26 13.83 -2.63 -0.37
N THR A 27 13.96 -3.74 0.35
CA THR A 27 13.64 -5.08 -0.18
C THR A 27 12.14 -5.31 -0.37
N TRP A 28 11.31 -4.73 0.50
CA TRP A 28 9.88 -5.05 0.61
C TRP A 28 8.98 -3.85 0.31
N ALA A 29 7.84 -4.14 -0.32
CA ALA A 29 6.76 -3.19 -0.54
C ALA A 29 5.46 -3.68 0.13
N PRO A 30 4.59 -2.76 0.56
CA PRO A 30 3.26 -3.13 1.02
C PRO A 30 2.47 -3.76 -0.14
N ARG A 31 2.11 -5.03 0.03
CA ARG A 31 1.19 -5.71 -0.90
C ARG A 31 -0.23 -5.19 -0.68
N THR A 32 -0.93 -4.85 -1.75
CA THR A 32 -2.37 -4.53 -1.67
C THR A 32 -3.16 -5.73 -1.18
N ARG A 33 -4.16 -5.48 -0.33
CA ARG A 33 -5.14 -6.51 0.02
C ARG A 33 -6.06 -6.79 -1.16
N PRO A 34 -6.66 -7.99 -1.25
CA PRO A 34 -7.82 -8.17 -2.11
C PRO A 34 -8.90 -7.15 -1.70
N GLY A 35 -9.49 -6.49 -2.68
CA GLY A 35 -10.41 -5.39 -2.48
C GLY A 35 -11.00 -4.91 -3.80
N PRO A 36 -11.54 -3.67 -3.84
CA PRO A 36 -12.31 -3.18 -4.99
C PRO A 36 -11.53 -3.14 -6.31
N HIS A 37 -10.24 -2.83 -6.25
CA HIS A 37 -9.41 -2.67 -7.44
C HIS A 37 -8.39 -3.80 -7.59
N ALA A 38 -8.06 -4.13 -8.84
CA ALA A 38 -6.98 -5.06 -9.17
C ALA A 38 -5.61 -4.50 -8.73
N ARG A 39 -4.66 -5.39 -8.40
CA ARG A 39 -3.31 -5.01 -7.95
C ARG A 39 -2.55 -4.14 -8.96
N GLU A 40 -2.80 -4.35 -10.25
CA GLU A 40 -2.15 -3.62 -11.34
C GLU A 40 -2.71 -2.21 -11.54
N LYS A 41 -3.87 -1.89 -10.95
CA LYS A 41 -4.53 -0.58 -11.05
C LYS A 41 -4.71 0.09 -9.70
N SER A 42 -4.08 -0.44 -8.65
CA SER A 42 -4.23 0.06 -7.28
C SER A 42 -2.91 0.36 -6.60
N LEU A 43 -3.00 1.31 -5.67
CA LEU A 43 -1.98 1.71 -4.72
C LEU A 43 -2.49 1.43 -3.30
N PRO A 44 -1.65 0.89 -2.40
CA PRO A 44 -2.00 0.75 -1.00
C PRO A 44 -2.03 2.12 -0.33
N LEU A 45 -3.00 2.35 0.57
CA LEU A 45 -3.13 3.59 1.35
C LEU A 45 -1.84 4.05 2.01
N MET A 46 -1.03 3.11 2.51
CA MET A 46 0.26 3.41 3.12
C MET A 46 1.21 4.19 2.19
N ILE A 47 1.25 3.87 0.89
CA ILE A 47 2.11 4.56 -0.08
C ILE A 47 1.57 5.95 -0.39
N ILE A 48 0.25 6.09 -0.44
CA ILE A 48 -0.37 7.40 -0.71
C ILE A 48 -0.06 8.37 0.44
N VAL A 49 -0.21 7.93 1.68
CA VAL A 49 0.01 8.78 2.87
C VAL A 49 1.49 9.20 3.00
N ARG A 50 2.42 8.29 2.71
CA ARG A 50 3.86 8.53 2.91
C ARG A 50 4.52 9.15 1.68
N GLU A 51 4.37 8.57 0.50
CA GLU A 51 5.10 8.98 -0.70
C GLU A 51 4.35 10.04 -1.55
N SER A 52 3.01 9.95 -1.66
CA SER A 52 2.25 10.93 -2.46
C SER A 52 1.92 12.20 -1.70
N LEU A 53 1.49 12.08 -0.44
CA LEU A 53 1.05 13.21 0.38
C LEU A 53 2.14 13.73 1.33
N GLY A 54 3.21 12.97 1.57
CA GLY A 54 4.30 13.40 2.46
C GLY A 54 3.88 13.61 3.93
N LEU A 55 2.75 13.05 4.38
CA LEU A 55 2.21 13.27 5.73
C LEU A 55 2.95 12.47 6.81
N ALA A 56 3.79 11.54 6.39
CA ALA A 56 4.54 10.65 7.28
C ALA A 56 5.95 10.46 6.71
N ASN A 57 6.97 10.59 7.55
CA ASN A 57 8.35 10.28 7.18
C ASN A 57 8.60 8.77 7.33
N ILE A 58 8.02 8.19 8.40
CA ILE A 58 8.23 6.80 8.79
C ILE A 58 6.95 5.99 8.59
N ALA A 59 7.10 4.71 8.22
CA ALA A 59 6.02 3.75 8.13
C ALA A 59 5.11 3.69 9.37
N LYS A 60 5.67 3.86 10.57
CA LYS A 60 4.92 3.83 11.84
C LYS A 60 3.93 4.99 11.95
N GLU A 61 4.33 6.18 11.50
CA GLU A 61 3.48 7.38 11.50
C GLU A 61 2.32 7.20 10.52
N ALA A 62 2.60 6.68 9.31
CA ALA A 62 1.56 6.37 8.34
C ALA A 62 0.53 5.38 8.90
N VAL A 63 0.96 4.33 9.60
CA VAL A 63 0.04 3.39 10.25
C VAL A 63 -0.78 4.08 11.34
N LYS A 64 -0.18 4.98 12.13
CA LYS A 64 -0.88 5.73 13.17
C LYS A 64 -1.97 6.64 12.57
N ILE A 65 -1.65 7.42 11.54
CA ILE A 65 -2.60 8.31 10.84
C ILE A 65 -3.79 7.53 10.29
N ILE A 66 -3.52 6.38 9.65
CA ILE A 66 -4.57 5.52 9.09
C ILE A 66 -5.42 4.89 10.21
N SER A 67 -4.78 4.47 11.30
CA SER A 67 -5.48 3.87 12.45
C SER A 67 -6.37 4.87 13.20
N GLU A 68 -5.96 6.14 13.26
CA GLU A 68 -6.75 7.24 13.83
C GLU A 68 -8.01 7.55 12.99
N GLY A 69 -8.13 7.01 11.76
CA GLY A 69 -9.31 7.20 10.92
C GLY A 69 -9.38 8.56 10.23
N LYS A 70 -8.24 9.26 10.13
CA LYS A 70 -8.12 10.56 9.45
C LYS A 70 -8.22 10.48 7.93
N VAL A 71 -8.20 9.26 7.37
CA VAL A 71 -8.23 9.01 5.92
C VAL A 71 -9.59 8.44 5.53
N LYS A 72 -10.28 9.14 4.61
CA LYS A 72 -11.52 8.70 3.98
C LYS A 72 -11.26 8.38 2.51
N VAL A 73 -11.78 7.25 2.05
CA VAL A 73 -11.78 6.84 0.64
C VAL A 73 -13.23 6.68 0.24
N ASP A 74 -13.68 7.40 -0.78
CA ASP A 74 -15.06 7.42 -1.27
C ASP A 74 -16.10 7.66 -0.16
N GLY A 75 -15.78 8.58 0.77
CA GLY A 75 -16.64 8.92 1.91
C GLY A 75 -16.57 7.95 3.11
N VAL A 76 -15.93 6.78 2.97
CA VAL A 76 -15.80 5.79 4.04
C VAL A 76 -14.45 5.89 4.72
N ILE A 77 -14.43 5.87 6.06
CA ILE A 77 -13.18 5.83 6.84
C ILE A 77 -12.52 4.47 6.65
N ARG A 78 -11.28 4.44 6.14
CA ARG A 78 -10.51 3.21 5.93
C ARG A 78 -9.33 3.15 6.89
N ARG A 79 -9.31 2.12 7.74
CA ARG A 79 -8.23 1.88 8.73
C ARG A 79 -7.21 0.85 8.27
N ASP A 80 -7.39 0.21 7.11
CA ASP A 80 -6.45 -0.77 6.61
C ASP A 80 -5.35 -0.12 5.78
N ARG A 81 -4.11 -0.17 6.28
CA ARG A 81 -2.93 0.38 5.60
C ARG A 81 -2.67 -0.21 4.20
N ARG A 82 -3.17 -1.42 3.94
CA ARG A 82 -3.01 -2.15 2.66
C ARG A 82 -4.26 -2.07 1.78
N PHE A 83 -5.22 -1.22 2.12
CA PHE A 83 -6.42 -1.05 1.32
C PHE A 83 -6.05 -0.57 -0.09
N PRO A 84 -6.52 -1.25 -1.15
CA PRO A 84 -6.26 -0.84 -2.53
C PRO A 84 -7.12 0.36 -2.88
N VAL A 85 -6.47 1.50 -3.14
CA VAL A 85 -7.08 2.69 -3.72
C VAL A 85 -6.60 2.78 -5.16
N GLY A 86 -7.53 2.89 -6.10
CA GLY A 86 -7.20 2.86 -7.52
C GLY A 86 -8.27 3.50 -8.37
N LEU A 87 -8.09 3.36 -9.69
CA LEU A 87 -9.10 3.65 -10.71
C LEU A 87 -9.83 2.37 -11.09
#